data_AF-A0A7R9R4H0-F1
#
_entry.id   AF-A0A7R9R4H0-F1
#
_cell.length_a   1.000
_cell.length_b   1.000
_cell.length_c   1.000
_cell.angle_alpha   90.00
_cell.angle_beta   90.00
_cell.angle_gamma   90.00
#
_symmetry.space_group_name_H-M   'P 1'
#
loop_
_entity.id
_entity.type
_entity.pdbx_description
1 polymer ?
#
loop_
_entity_poly.entity_id
_entity_poly.type
_entity_poly.pdbx_seq_one_letter_code
_entity_poly.pdbx_strand_id
1 'polypeptide(L)' 'MARFVKGDVVVVPFPFSDLTHAKRRPALVVAELEGDDLIICQITSQRIKGKYAVPIEGNDFETGGLK' A
#
# COMPACT_ATOMS: atom_id res chain seq x y z
N MET A 1 -6.44 -7.22 18.07
CA MET A 1 -5.71 -7.36 16.78
C MET A 1 -4.76 -6.18 16.65
N ALA A 2 -3.60 -6.37 16.03
CA ALA A 2 -2.67 -5.26 15.82
C ALA A 2 -3.32 -4.20 14.92
N ARG A 3 -3.17 -2.92 15.27
CA ARG A 3 -3.63 -1.79 14.45
C ARG A 3 -2.53 -1.46 13.46
N PHE A 4 -2.89 -1.30 12.19
CA PHE A 4 -1.95 -0.79 11.19
C PHE A 4 -1.83 0.72 11.37
N VAL A 5 -0.59 1.22 11.39
CA VAL A 5 -0.28 2.61 11.65
C VAL A 5 0.41 3.25 10.46
N LYS A 6 0.48 4.59 10.45
CA LYS A 6 1.21 5.32 9.41
C LYS A 6 2.65 4.81 9.27
N GLY A 7 3.05 4.50 8.04
CA GLY A 7 4.36 3.93 7.73
C GLY A 7 4.32 2.42 7.46
N ASP A 8 3.28 1.72 7.93
CA ASP A 8 3.13 0.31 7.65
C ASP A 8 2.83 0.07 6.15
N VAL A 9 3.43 -0.98 5.62
CA VAL A 9 3.07 -1.53 4.30
C VAL A 9 2.17 -2.74 4.50
N VAL A 10 0.94 -2.62 4.01
CA VAL A 10 -0.12 -3.62 4.15
C VAL A 10 -0.50 -4.22 2.80
N VAL A 11 -1.06 -5.43 2.81
CA VAL A 11 -1.58 -6.08 1.60
C VAL A 11 -3.10 -6.03 1.64
N VAL A 12 -3.70 -5.34 0.66
CA VAL A 12 -5.16 -5.20 0.54
C VAL A 12 -5.70 -5.96 -0.67
N PRO A 13 -6.92 -6.53 -0.59
CA PRO A 13 -7.63 -7.00 -1.77
C PRO A 13 -8.12 -5.80 -2.58
N PHE A 14 -7.61 -5.62 -3.79
CA PHE A 14 -8.03 -4.57 -4.70
C PHE A 14 -8.83 -5.19 -5.87
N PRO A 15 -10.10 -4.80 -6.05
CA PRO A 15 -10.95 -5.38 -7.08
C PRO A 15 -10.48 -4.98 -8.48
N PHE A 16 -10.75 -5.84 -9.46
CA PHE A 16 -10.75 -5.41 -10.86
C PHE A 16 -11.94 -4.50 -11.16
N SER A 17 -11.86 -3.74 -12.25
CA SER A 17 -12.94 -2.85 -12.68
C SER A 17 -14.26 -3.57 -12.97
N ASP A 18 -14.19 -4.86 -13.31
CA ASP A 18 -15.36 -5.72 -13.55
C ASP A 18 -15.88 -6.42 -12.28
N LEU A 19 -15.25 -6.18 -11.12
CA LEU A 19 -15.56 -6.74 -9.81
C LEU A 19 -15.56 -8.28 -9.74
N THR A 20 -15.06 -8.99 -10.77
CA THR A 20 -15.13 -10.45 -10.81
C THR A 20 -14.15 -11.10 -9.83
N HIS A 21 -13.01 -10.46 -9.61
CA HIS A 21 -11.95 -10.94 -8.73
C HIS A 21 -11.24 -9.77 -8.04
N ALA A 22 -10.50 -10.08 -6.98
CA ALA A 22 -9.60 -9.14 -6.32
C ALA A 22 -8.15 -9.63 -6.41
N LYS A 23 -7.24 -8.70 -6.71
CA LYS A 23 -5.79 -8.93 -6.62
C LYS A 23 -5.28 -8.41 -5.28
N ARG A 24 -4.35 -9.14 -4.68
CA ARG A 24 -3.58 -8.63 -3.53
C ARG A 24 -2.64 -7.54 -4.02
N ARG A 25 -2.75 -6.34 -3.44
CA ARG A 25 -1.91 -5.20 -3.77
C ARG A 25 -1.27 -4.65 -2.50
N PRO A 26 0.05 -4.42 -2.49
CA PRO A 26 0.68 -3.69 -1.40
C PRO A 26 0.24 -2.21 -1.43
N ALA A 27 0.09 -1.62 -0.24
CA ALA A 27 -0.20 -0.21 -0.05
C ALA A 27 0.46 0.30 1.23
N LEU A 28 0.90 1.56 1.21
CA LEU A 28 1.46 2.27 2.36
C LEU A 28 0.33 2.93 3.14
N VAL A 29 0.27 2.76 4.46
CA VAL A 29 -0.63 3.52 5.33
C VAL A 29 -0.10 4.94 5.50
N VAL A 30 -0.90 5.93 5.09
CA VAL A 30 -0.53 7.36 5.11
C VAL A 30 -1.16 8.09 6.29
N ALA A 31 -2.39 7.70 6.66
CA ALA A 31 -3.08 8.23 7.82
C ALA A 31 -4.10 7.23 8.37
N GLU A 32 -4.30 7.27 9.68
CA GLU A 32 -5.41 6.62 10.37
C GLU A 32 -6.60 7.57 10.43
N LEU A 33 -7.81 7.04 10.24
CA LEU A 33 -9.05 7.77 10.50
C LEU A 33 -9.66 7.31 11.83
N GLU A 34 -10.73 7.98 12.26
CA GLU A 34 -11.53 7.51 13.38
C GLU A 34 -12.20 6.18 13.01
N GLY A 35 -12.17 5.21 13.94
CA GLY A 35 -12.66 3.85 13.68
C GLY A 35 -11.63 2.95 12.99
N ASP A 36 -12.10 2.14 12.06
CA ASP A 36 -11.32 1.07 11.38
C ASP A 36 -10.79 1.47 10.00
N ASP A 37 -11.07 2.70 9.56
CA ASP A 37 -10.69 3.18 8.23
C ASP A 37 -9.27 3.75 8.19
N LEU A 38 -8.58 3.53 7.07
CA LEU A 38 -7.21 3.99 6.81
C LEU A 38 -7.14 4.69 5.46
N ILE A 39 -6.36 5.78 5.39
CA ILE A 39 -5.92 6.35 4.12
C ILE A 39 -4.64 5.64 3.70
N ILE A 40 -4.67 5.01 2.53
CA ILE A 40 -3.55 4.25 1.97
C ILE A 40 -3.11 4.78 0.61
N CYS A 41 -1.82 4.61 0.29
CA CYS A 41 -1.22 4.90 -1.02
C CYS A 41 -0.83 3.60 -1.71
N GLN A 42 -1.30 3.38 -2.93
CA GLN A 42 -1.01 2.16 -3.67
C GLN A 42 0.48 2.06 -4.04
N ILE A 43 1.04 0.86 -3.91
CA ILE A 43 2.38 0.53 -4.39
C ILE A 43 2.28 -0.36 -5.63
N THR A 44 3.13 -0.11 -6.63
CA THR A 44 3.18 -0.89 -7.86
C THR A 44 4.63 -1.08 -8.33
N SER A 45 4.93 -2.27 -8.86
CA SER A 45 6.22 -2.56 -9.50
C SER A 45 6.31 -2.04 -10.93
N GLN A 46 5.19 -1.61 -11.52
CA GLN A 46 5.20 -0.97 -12.83
C GLN A 46 5.83 0.42 -12.71
N ARG A 47 6.83 0.72 -13.55
CA ARG A 47 7.42 2.05 -13.58
C ARG A 47 6.40 3.08 -14.05
N ILE A 48 5.95 3.93 -13.14
CA ILE A 48 5.11 5.08 -13.44
C ILE A 48 5.99 6.33 -13.48
N LYS A 49 5.93 7.10 -14.58
CA LYS A 49 6.60 8.41 -14.72
C LYS A 49 5.66 9.53 -14.28
N GLY A 50 5.23 9.51 -13.03
CA GLY A 50 4.37 10.55 -12.46
C GLY A 50 5.19 11.55 -11.64
N LYS A 51 4.83 12.84 -11.68
CA LYS A 51 5.48 13.90 -10.86
C LYS A 51 5.46 13.58 -9.36
N TYR A 52 4.45 12.84 -8.92
CA TYR A 52 4.24 12.45 -7.52
C TYR A 52 4.61 10.99 -7.23
N ALA A 53 5.25 10.30 -8.19
CA ALA A 53 5.73 8.95 -7.95
C ALA A 53 6.97 9.00 -7.05
N VAL A 54 6.96 8.21 -5.98
CA VAL A 54 8.08 8.07 -5.05
C VAL A 54 8.69 6.68 -5.26
N PRO A 55 9.98 6.57 -5.62
CA PRO A 55 10.64 5.27 -5.69
C PRO A 55 10.71 4.63 -4.30
N ILE A 56 10.62 3.31 -4.27
CA ILE A 56 10.80 2.53 -3.04
C ILE A 56 11.93 1.54 -3.29
N GLU A 57 12.95 1.60 -2.47
CA GLU A 57 14.14 0.75 -2.47
C GLU A 57 14.16 -0.16 -1.22
N GLY A 58 15.03 -1.17 -1.24
CA GLY A 58 15.08 -2.15 -0.14
C GLY A 58 15.51 -1.56 1.21
N ASN A 59 16.26 -0.48 1.20
CA ASN A 59 16.72 0.26 2.38
C ASN A 59 15.67 1.24 2.93
N ASP A 60 14.56 1.47 2.23
CA ASP A 60 13.44 2.26 2.74
C ASP A 60 12.61 1.48 3.79
N PHE A 61 12.89 0.19 3.96
CA PHE A 61 12.24 -0.67 4.94
C PHE A 61 13.12 -0.83 6.18
N GLU A 62 12.63 -0.41 7.34
CA GLU A 62 13.26 -0.74 8.63
C GLU A 62 13.21 -2.24 8.92
N THR A 63 12.09 -2.88 8.57
CA THR A 63 11.88 -4.33 8.69
C THR A 63 11.03 -4.86 7.53
N GLY A 64 11.22 -6.13 7.17
CA GLY A 64 10.48 -6.76 6.07
C GLY A 64 10.91 -6.26 4.69
N GLY A 65 9.97 -6.20 3.75
CA GLY A 65 10.22 -5.72 2.39
C GLY A 65 9.14 -6.15 1.40
N LEU A 66 9.23 -5.62 0.17
CA LEU A 66 8.40 -6.01 -0.97
C LEU A 66 9.19 -6.95 -1.89
N LYS A 67 8.55 -8.01 -2.37
CA LYS A 67 9.10 -8.99 -3.33
C LYS A 67 8.37 -8.92 -4.67
#